data_AF-A0A8H7G5E4-F1
#
_entry.id   AF-A0A8H7G5E4-F1
#
_cell.length_a   1.000
_cell.length_b   1.000
_cell.length_c   1.000
_cell.angle_alpha   90.00
_cell.angle_beta   90.00
_cell.angle_gamma   90.00
#
_symmetry.space_group_name_H-M   'P 1'
#
loop_
_entity.id
_entity.type
_entity.pdbx_description
1 polymer ?
#
loop_
_entity_poly.entity_id
_entity_poly.type
_entity_poly.pdbx_seq_one_letter_code
_entity_poly.pdbx_strand_id
1 'polypeptide(L)'
;MLSKALQSISDHLATAQSNFTHTLEELSRNVSVTARPISSTASFHAHSPATHPASVKATSFGIGAKSDLYSWRELFQLYVDSEVFESVSEERRGERSVEDSEARLQAFKDRVAERGLARKLKMKPSHAALKMFMDLNLFILNIKKFQHANAEATRKILKKHAKRTALPFPTEEGPKGLALLPRASFSLPRILVQAVGETLLPIIPHVDDYSCLICTSIAFKPIRLFCGHLFCVRWVSSFVHLTTILDQVVRLPAA
;
A
#
# COMPACT_ATOMS: atom_id res chain seq x y z
N MET A 1 -26.79 -29.94 -8.49
CA MET A 1 -26.12 -29.98 -7.18
C MET A 1 -24.75 -29.31 -7.24
N LEU A 2 -23.84 -29.73 -8.14
CA LEU A 2 -22.52 -29.11 -8.30
C LEU A 2 -22.58 -27.60 -8.66
N SER A 3 -23.43 -27.23 -9.62
CA SER A 3 -23.56 -25.82 -10.05
C SER A 3 -23.99 -24.89 -8.91
N LYS A 4 -24.94 -25.33 -8.05
CA LYS A 4 -25.37 -24.58 -6.87
C LYS A 4 -24.23 -24.41 -5.85
N ALA A 5 -23.41 -25.43 -5.65
CA ALA A 5 -22.25 -25.36 -4.76
C ALA A 5 -21.16 -24.43 -5.31
N LEU A 6 -20.87 -24.49 -6.61
CA LEU A 6 -19.92 -23.58 -7.27
C LEU A 6 -20.40 -22.12 -7.22
N GLN A 7 -21.69 -21.89 -7.43
CA GLN A 7 -22.28 -20.56 -7.30
C GLN A 7 -22.15 -20.04 -5.86
N SER A 8 -22.51 -20.85 -4.86
CA SER A 8 -22.38 -20.47 -3.45
C SER A 8 -20.94 -20.15 -3.04
N ILE A 9 -19.95 -20.90 -3.54
CA ILE A 9 -18.53 -20.60 -3.30
C ILE A 9 -18.14 -19.27 -3.98
N SER A 10 -18.58 -19.04 -5.22
CA SER A 10 -18.33 -17.79 -5.94
C SER A 10 -18.92 -16.59 -5.18
N ASP A 11 -20.17 -16.69 -4.74
CA ASP A 11 -20.86 -15.63 -3.99
C ASP A 11 -20.16 -15.35 -2.65
N HIS A 12 -19.70 -16.40 -1.97
CA HIS A 12 -18.94 -16.27 -0.74
C HIS A 12 -17.59 -15.58 -0.97
N LEU A 13 -16.85 -15.95 -2.02
CA LEU A 13 -15.57 -15.30 -2.35
C LEU A 13 -15.76 -13.82 -2.72
N ALA A 14 -16.82 -13.48 -3.44
CA ALA A 14 -17.16 -12.09 -3.76
C ALA A 14 -17.49 -11.28 -2.50
N THR A 15 -18.27 -11.88 -1.58
CA THR A 15 -18.58 -11.27 -0.28
C THR A 15 -17.31 -11.07 0.55
N ALA A 16 -16.42 -12.07 0.58
CA ALA A 16 -15.16 -12.02 1.30
C ALA A 16 -14.23 -10.92 0.74
N GLN A 17 -14.17 -10.76 -0.58
CA GLN A 17 -13.42 -9.68 -1.24
C GLN A 17 -14.00 -8.30 -0.91
N SER A 18 -15.33 -8.15 -0.92
CA SER A 18 -16.00 -6.89 -0.55
C SER A 18 -15.69 -6.49 0.89
N ASN A 19 -15.85 -7.43 1.83
CA ASN A 19 -15.53 -7.21 3.24
C ASN A 19 -14.06 -6.84 3.44
N PHE A 20 -13.14 -7.53 2.75
CA PHE A 20 -11.72 -7.21 2.80
C PHE A 20 -11.44 -5.77 2.35
N THR A 21 -12.04 -5.35 1.25
CA THR A 21 -11.85 -4.00 0.69
C THR A 21 -12.35 -2.93 1.67
N HIS A 22 -13.53 -3.14 2.27
CA HIS A 22 -14.05 -2.23 3.30
C HIS A 22 -13.13 -2.14 4.53
N THR A 23 -12.65 -3.28 5.03
CA THR A 23 -11.68 -3.30 6.16
C THR A 23 -10.36 -2.63 5.79
N LEU A 24 -9.91 -2.76 4.54
CA LEU A 24 -8.70 -2.12 4.04
C LEU A 24 -8.84 -0.59 3.96
N GLU A 25 -10.00 -0.09 3.50
CA GLU A 25 -10.32 1.34 3.48
C GLU A 25 -10.38 1.92 4.90
N GLU A 26 -10.99 1.19 5.83
CA GLU A 26 -11.02 1.58 7.24
C GLU A 26 -9.60 1.64 7.84
N LEU A 27 -8.77 0.63 7.54
CA LEU A 27 -7.37 0.62 7.94
C LEU A 27 -6.61 1.81 7.36
N SER A 28 -6.78 2.09 6.07
CA SER A 28 -6.19 3.24 5.39
C SER A 28 -6.52 4.55 6.11
N ARG A 29 -7.80 4.77 6.44
CA ARG A 29 -8.23 5.96 7.19
C ARG A 29 -7.58 6.03 8.58
N ASN A 30 -7.54 4.91 9.31
CA ASN A 30 -6.97 4.86 10.66
C ASN A 30 -5.44 5.10 10.66
N VAL A 31 -4.72 4.54 9.69
CA VAL A 31 -3.29 4.80 9.48
C VAL A 31 -3.08 6.26 9.09
N SER A 32 -3.87 6.81 8.17
CA SER A 32 -3.78 8.22 7.75
C SER A 32 -3.95 9.21 8.91
N VAL A 33 -4.84 8.90 9.86
CA VAL A 33 -5.06 9.73 11.05
C VAL A 33 -3.88 9.64 12.02
N THR A 34 -3.22 8.48 12.10
CA THR A 34 -2.18 8.20 13.10
C THR A 34 -0.75 8.45 12.61
N ALA A 35 -0.52 8.41 11.31
CA ALA A 35 0.74 8.67 10.64
C ALA A 35 0.84 10.12 10.12
N ARG A 36 0.24 11.09 10.81
CA ARG A 36 0.29 12.48 10.37
C ARG A 36 1.70 13.06 10.55
N PRO A 37 2.24 13.78 9.56
CA PRO A 37 3.50 14.49 9.72
C PRO A 37 3.34 15.62 10.72
N ILE A 38 3.99 15.49 11.87
CA ILE A 38 4.10 16.59 12.84
C ILE A 38 5.18 17.52 12.30
N SER A 39 4.79 18.68 11.80
CA SER A 39 5.75 19.75 11.60
C SER A 39 6.17 20.27 12.97
N SER A 40 7.48 20.38 13.22
CA SER A 40 8.04 21.18 14.30
C SER A 40 7.82 22.66 14.00
N THR A 41 6.56 23.10 13.95
CA THR A 41 6.26 24.52 13.93
C THR A 41 6.33 25.02 15.36
N ALA A 42 7.43 25.71 15.69
CA ALA A 42 7.34 26.81 16.65
C ALA A 42 6.15 27.70 16.25
N SER A 43 5.54 28.38 17.22
CA SER A 43 4.42 29.31 16.96
C SER A 43 4.73 30.17 15.74
N PHE A 44 3.94 30.01 14.68
CA PHE A 44 4.10 30.81 13.48
C PHE A 44 3.63 32.23 13.81
N HIS A 45 4.57 33.16 13.99
CA HIS A 45 4.29 34.58 14.00
C HIS A 45 4.48 35.11 12.58
N ALA A 46 3.38 35.45 11.92
CA ALA A 46 3.40 36.09 10.61
C ALA A 46 3.97 37.52 10.76
N HIS A 47 5.23 37.73 10.40
CA HIS A 47 5.79 39.07 10.21
C HIS A 47 5.42 39.54 8.80
N SER A 48 4.14 39.83 8.56
CA SER A 48 3.70 40.43 7.29
C SER A 48 2.74 41.59 7.58
N PRO A 49 2.94 42.77 6.97
CA PRO A 49 2.08 43.95 7.18
C PRO A 49 0.75 43.86 6.40
N ALA A 50 0.36 42.69 5.89
CA ALA A 50 -0.84 42.52 5.08
C ALA A 50 -2.12 42.38 5.95
N THR A 51 -3.08 43.26 5.70
CA THR A 51 -4.25 43.59 6.54
C THR A 51 -5.39 42.56 6.55
N HIS A 52 -5.22 41.35 6.00
CA HIS A 52 -6.28 40.34 6.02
C HIS A 52 -5.77 38.95 6.44
N PRO A 53 -5.86 38.61 7.74
CA PRO A 53 -5.44 37.32 8.28
C PRO A 53 -6.31 36.12 7.85
N ALA A 54 -7.36 36.33 7.04
CA ALA A 54 -8.30 35.30 6.62
C ALA A 54 -7.92 34.54 5.34
N SER A 55 -6.91 34.99 4.58
CA SER A 55 -6.53 34.40 3.29
C SER A 55 -5.54 33.23 3.40
N VAL A 56 -4.96 33.01 4.58
CA VAL A 56 -4.03 31.88 4.84
C VAL A 56 -4.65 30.97 5.90
N LYS A 57 -5.53 30.07 5.49
CA LYS A 57 -5.93 28.93 6.33
C LYS A 57 -4.85 27.87 6.24
N ALA A 58 -3.75 28.06 6.97
CA ALA A 58 -3.01 26.90 7.46
C ALA A 58 -3.98 26.16 8.39
N THR A 59 -4.20 24.87 8.18
CA THR A 59 -4.84 24.02 9.18
C THR A 59 -3.87 23.91 10.36
N SER A 60 -3.87 24.94 11.21
CA SER A 60 -3.10 25.01 12.44
C SER A 60 -3.70 23.99 13.41
N PHE A 61 -3.18 22.78 13.37
CA PHE A 61 -3.44 21.77 14.39
C PHE A 61 -2.54 22.03 15.60
N GLY A 62 -3.08 21.81 16.79
CA GLY A 62 -2.46 22.18 18.05
C GLY A 62 -1.01 21.72 18.17
N ILE A 63 -0.18 22.63 18.70
CA ILE A 63 1.17 22.34 19.20
C ILE A 63 1.05 21.13 20.15
N GLY A 64 1.59 19.97 19.76
CA GLY A 64 1.60 18.75 20.60
C GLY A 64 0.71 17.58 20.16
N ALA A 65 0.14 17.56 18.95
CA ALA A 65 -0.55 16.38 18.44
C ALA A 65 0.39 15.16 18.37
N LYS A 66 0.00 14.03 18.98
CA LYS A 66 0.77 12.78 18.92
C LYS A 66 0.67 12.17 17.52
N SER A 67 1.77 11.59 17.04
CA SER A 67 1.84 10.88 15.77
C SER A 67 2.77 9.69 15.91
N ASP A 68 2.39 8.59 15.28
CA ASP A 68 3.15 7.35 15.20
C ASP A 68 3.77 7.15 13.81
N LEU A 69 3.90 8.23 13.02
CA LEU A 69 4.38 8.21 11.64
C LEU A 69 5.68 7.38 11.45
N TYR A 70 6.70 7.60 12.28
CA TYR A 70 7.97 6.87 12.14
C TYR A 70 7.84 5.38 12.47
N SER A 71 7.01 5.03 13.46
CA SER A 71 6.72 3.63 13.78
C SER A 71 5.98 2.94 12.63
N TRP A 72 5.06 3.67 11.98
CA TRP A 72 4.35 3.19 10.79
C TRP A 72 5.26 3.03 9.57
N ARG A 73 6.20 3.96 9.33
CA ARG A 73 7.24 3.81 8.29
C ARG A 73 8.06 2.55 8.51
N GLU A 74 8.57 2.37 9.73
CA GLU A 74 9.41 1.22 10.06
C GLU A 74 8.63 -0.09 9.87
N LEU A 75 7.35 -0.12 10.24
CA LEU A 75 6.47 -1.27 10.06
C LEU A 75 6.24 -1.60 8.58
N PHE A 76 5.86 -0.62 7.75
CA PHE A 76 5.58 -0.89 6.34
C PHE A 76 6.84 -1.15 5.53
N GLN A 77 7.97 -0.53 5.86
CA GLN A 77 9.26 -0.91 5.29
C GLN A 77 9.57 -2.38 5.58
N LEU A 78 9.45 -2.80 6.85
CA LEU A 78 9.66 -4.19 7.24
C LEU A 78 8.70 -5.15 6.53
N TYR A 79 7.46 -4.73 6.27
CA TYR A 79 6.48 -5.52 5.54
C TYR A 79 6.87 -5.68 4.07
N VAL A 80 7.24 -4.60 3.38
CA VAL A 80 7.70 -4.64 1.99
C VAL A 80 8.94 -5.52 1.86
N ASP A 81 9.93 -5.32 2.72
CA ASP A 81 11.19 -6.09 2.75
C ASP A 81 10.96 -7.58 3.05
N SER A 82 9.86 -7.92 3.73
CA SER A 82 9.54 -9.31 4.06
C SER A 82 9.03 -10.11 2.86
N GLU A 83 8.53 -9.42 1.82
CA GLU A 83 8.03 -10.04 0.59
C GLU A 83 7.10 -11.23 0.89
N VAL A 84 6.10 -11.08 1.77
CA VAL A 84 5.34 -12.22 2.32
C VAL A 84 4.70 -13.09 1.23
N PHE A 85 4.07 -12.47 0.23
CA PHE A 85 3.23 -13.18 -0.74
C PHE A 85 3.82 -13.24 -2.15
N GLU A 86 4.65 -12.27 -2.52
CA GLU A 86 5.29 -12.18 -3.84
C GLU A 86 6.75 -11.76 -3.67
N SER A 87 7.63 -12.30 -4.51
CA SER A 87 9.02 -11.82 -4.60
C SER A 87 9.18 -10.83 -5.74
N VAL A 88 9.94 -9.76 -5.50
CA VAL A 88 10.31 -8.79 -6.53
C VAL A 88 11.67 -9.07 -7.17
N SER A 89 12.44 -10.02 -6.65
CA SER A 89 13.74 -10.44 -7.21
C SER A 89 13.62 -10.95 -8.65
N GLU A 90 14.54 -10.56 -9.52
CA GLU A 90 14.55 -10.95 -10.93
C GLU A 90 14.58 -12.47 -11.14
N GLU A 91 15.36 -13.19 -10.31
CA GLU A 91 15.51 -14.65 -10.38
C GLU A 91 14.24 -15.42 -9.96
N ARG A 92 13.47 -14.87 -9.01
CA ARG A 92 12.36 -15.57 -8.34
C ARG A 92 11.05 -14.80 -8.39
N ARG A 93 10.89 -13.96 -9.42
CA ARG A 93 9.72 -13.10 -9.61
C ARG A 93 8.44 -13.94 -9.59
N GLY A 94 7.50 -13.54 -8.73
CA GLY A 94 6.14 -14.09 -8.74
C GLY A 94 5.61 -14.51 -7.38
N GLU A 95 4.48 -15.21 -7.44
CA GLU A 95 3.73 -15.66 -6.27
C GLU A 95 4.49 -16.76 -5.50
N ARG A 96 4.59 -16.60 -4.17
CA ARG A 96 5.27 -17.56 -3.29
C ARG A 96 4.41 -18.79 -3.01
N SER A 97 5.02 -19.90 -2.58
CA SER A 97 4.26 -21.07 -2.14
C SER A 97 3.48 -20.76 -0.85
N VAL A 98 2.54 -21.63 -0.49
CA VAL A 98 1.78 -21.47 0.77
C VAL A 98 2.71 -21.54 1.98
N GLU A 99 3.66 -22.47 1.94
CA GLU A 99 4.62 -22.74 3.02
C GLU A 99 5.60 -21.58 3.18
N ASP A 100 6.14 -21.05 2.08
CA ASP A 100 7.04 -19.89 2.11
C ASP A 100 6.31 -18.62 2.57
N SER A 101 5.08 -18.39 2.12
CA SER A 101 4.27 -17.27 2.60
C SER A 101 3.93 -17.36 4.09
N GLU A 102 3.65 -18.56 4.60
CA GLU A 102 3.41 -18.77 6.02
C GLU A 102 4.68 -18.51 6.85
N ALA A 103 5.80 -19.09 6.45
CA ALA A 103 7.08 -18.89 7.12
C ALA A 103 7.49 -17.40 7.14
N ARG A 104 7.31 -16.69 6.03
CA ARG A 104 7.63 -15.27 5.92
C ARG A 104 6.68 -14.39 6.72
N LEU A 105 5.38 -14.70 6.73
CA LEU A 105 4.42 -13.97 7.55
C LEU A 105 4.75 -14.15 9.05
N GLN A 106 5.16 -15.34 9.45
CA GLN A 106 5.61 -15.60 10.82
C GLN A 106 6.88 -14.81 11.14
N ALA A 107 7.90 -14.90 10.29
CA ALA A 107 9.14 -14.12 10.45
C ALA A 107 8.90 -12.60 10.45
N PHE A 108 7.92 -12.11 9.70
CA PHE A 108 7.48 -10.72 9.78
C PHE A 108 6.91 -10.38 11.16
N LYS A 109 5.97 -11.19 11.68
CA LYS A 109 5.39 -11.00 13.02
C LYS A 109 6.46 -11.02 14.11
N ASP A 110 7.41 -11.95 14.02
CA ASP A 110 8.50 -12.09 14.98
C ASP A 110 9.39 -10.84 14.97
N ARG A 111 9.80 -10.35 13.79
CA ARG A 111 10.57 -9.10 13.67
C ARG A 111 9.84 -7.87 14.19
N VAL A 112 8.52 -7.80 14.01
CA VAL A 112 7.67 -6.73 14.58
C VAL A 112 7.70 -6.77 16.11
N ALA A 113 7.66 -7.97 16.70
CA ALA A 113 7.72 -8.19 18.14
C ALA A 113 9.11 -7.89 18.72
N GLU A 114 10.18 -8.39 18.09
CA GLU A 114 11.58 -8.17 18.47
C GLU A 114 11.92 -6.69 18.51
N ARG A 115 11.54 -5.93 17.47
CA ARG A 115 11.74 -4.48 17.40
C ARG A 115 10.80 -3.70 18.33
N GLY A 116 9.84 -4.39 18.96
CA GLY A 116 8.86 -3.79 19.85
C GLY A 116 7.98 -2.73 19.18
N LEU A 117 7.72 -2.83 17.87
CA LEU A 117 7.01 -1.79 17.12
C LEU A 117 5.61 -1.52 17.69
N ALA A 118 4.91 -2.58 18.11
CA ALA A 118 3.62 -2.46 18.78
C ALA A 118 3.72 -1.60 20.06
N ARG A 119 4.82 -1.68 20.81
CA ARG A 119 5.06 -0.87 22.02
C ARG A 119 5.49 0.57 21.70
N LYS A 120 6.08 0.81 20.51
CA LYS A 120 6.46 2.15 20.05
C LYS A 120 5.25 2.99 19.61
N LEU A 121 4.12 2.37 19.29
CA LEU A 121 2.87 3.05 18.98
C LEU A 121 2.31 3.72 20.24
N LYS A 122 2.08 5.03 20.18
CA LYS A 122 1.63 5.84 21.33
C LYS A 122 0.12 6.00 21.34
N MET A 123 -0.54 5.89 20.18
CA MET A 123 -1.97 6.16 20.07
C MET A 123 -2.79 4.87 20.07
N LYS A 124 -3.87 4.84 20.86
CA LYS A 124 -4.82 3.70 20.89
C LYS A 124 -5.33 3.30 19.49
N PRO A 125 -5.70 4.25 18.59
CA PRO A 125 -6.09 3.92 17.22
C PRO A 125 -4.98 3.22 16.43
N SER A 126 -3.70 3.53 16.69
CA SER A 126 -2.58 2.87 16.03
C SER A 126 -2.50 1.38 16.39
N HIS A 127 -2.73 1.01 17.65
CA HIS A 127 -2.78 -0.40 18.06
C HIS A 127 -3.91 -1.16 17.38
N ALA A 128 -5.10 -0.54 17.30
CA ALA A 128 -6.25 -1.14 16.61
C ALA A 128 -5.96 -1.32 15.11
N ALA A 129 -5.37 -0.31 14.46
CA ALA A 129 -4.95 -0.39 13.07
C ALA A 129 -3.87 -1.46 12.84
N LEU A 130 -2.87 -1.58 13.72
CA LEU A 130 -1.85 -2.63 13.62
C LEU A 130 -2.49 -4.02 13.71
N LYS A 131 -3.43 -4.23 14.65
CA LYS A 131 -4.15 -5.49 14.75
C LYS A 131 -4.92 -5.80 13.46
N MET A 132 -5.65 -4.83 12.94
CA MET A 132 -6.41 -4.98 11.70
C MET A 132 -5.50 -5.29 10.49
N PHE A 133 -4.33 -4.66 10.40
CA PHE A 133 -3.32 -4.98 9.39
C PHE A 133 -2.83 -6.43 9.48
N MET A 134 -2.55 -6.92 10.70
CA MET A 134 -2.14 -8.31 10.91
C MET A 134 -3.25 -9.30 10.55
N ASP A 135 -4.49 -8.98 10.90
CA ASP A 135 -5.66 -9.80 10.61
C ASP A 135 -5.91 -9.89 9.09
N LEU A 136 -5.77 -8.78 8.34
CA LEU A 136 -5.86 -8.78 6.87
C LEU A 136 -4.80 -9.67 6.23
N ASN A 137 -3.56 -9.61 6.69
CA ASN A 137 -2.49 -10.48 6.18
C ASN A 137 -2.75 -11.97 6.48
N LEU A 138 -3.25 -12.29 7.67
CA LEU A 138 -3.64 -13.65 8.01
C LEU A 138 -4.81 -14.13 7.15
N PHE A 139 -5.77 -13.25 6.87
CA PHE A 139 -6.89 -13.55 5.97
C PHE A 139 -6.41 -13.88 4.56
N ILE A 140 -5.48 -13.10 3.98
CA ILE A 140 -4.88 -13.40 2.68
C ILE A 140 -4.25 -14.81 2.68
N LEU A 141 -3.47 -15.14 3.72
CA LEU A 141 -2.85 -16.47 3.85
C LEU A 141 -3.90 -17.58 3.90
N ASN A 142 -5.01 -17.38 4.62
CA ASN A 142 -6.08 -18.37 4.71
C ASN A 142 -6.79 -18.58 3.35
N ILE A 143 -7.06 -17.51 2.60
CA ILE A 143 -7.61 -17.63 1.25
C ILE A 143 -6.63 -18.36 0.33
N LYS A 144 -5.33 -18.07 0.42
CA LYS A 144 -4.27 -18.77 -0.33
C LYS A 144 -4.25 -20.28 -0.01
N LYS A 145 -4.27 -20.65 1.28
CA LYS A 145 -4.36 -22.04 1.75
C LYS A 145 -5.61 -22.74 1.21
N PHE A 146 -6.76 -22.08 1.29
CA PHE A 146 -8.03 -22.61 0.79
C PHE A 146 -7.99 -22.86 -0.73
N GLN A 147 -7.48 -21.91 -1.51
CA GLN A 147 -7.34 -22.07 -2.95
C GLN A 147 -6.37 -23.20 -3.33
N HIS A 148 -5.25 -23.31 -2.62
CA HIS A 148 -4.30 -24.40 -2.81
C HIS A 148 -4.93 -25.77 -2.54
N ALA A 149 -5.62 -25.93 -1.41
CA ALA A 149 -6.32 -27.17 -1.05
C ALA A 149 -7.40 -27.53 -2.09
N ASN A 150 -8.16 -26.55 -2.58
CA ASN A 150 -9.18 -26.77 -3.60
C ASN A 150 -8.59 -27.16 -4.96
N ALA A 151 -7.46 -26.56 -5.35
CA ALA A 151 -6.76 -26.93 -6.57
C ALA A 151 -6.22 -28.36 -6.48
N GLU A 152 -5.64 -28.75 -5.34
CA GLU A 152 -5.15 -30.09 -5.10
C GLU A 152 -6.28 -31.13 -5.09
N ALA A 153 -7.40 -30.82 -4.43
CA ALA A 153 -8.59 -31.66 -4.41
C ALA A 153 -9.17 -31.83 -5.82
N THR A 154 -9.31 -30.74 -6.58
CA THR A 154 -9.78 -30.76 -7.98
C THR A 154 -8.87 -31.64 -8.83
N ARG A 155 -7.54 -31.48 -8.71
CA ARG A 155 -6.57 -32.31 -9.41
C ARG A 155 -6.71 -33.79 -9.06
N LYS A 156 -6.88 -34.13 -7.78
CA LYS A 156 -7.09 -35.52 -7.32
C LYS A 156 -8.40 -36.10 -7.87
N ILE A 157 -9.49 -35.32 -7.88
CA ILE A 157 -10.78 -35.73 -8.46
C ILE A 157 -10.64 -35.99 -9.95
N LEU A 158 -10.05 -35.06 -10.69
CA LEU A 158 -9.86 -35.19 -12.14
C LEU A 158 -8.94 -36.37 -12.49
N LYS A 159 -7.85 -36.58 -11.74
CA LYS A 159 -6.96 -37.74 -11.90
C LYS A 159 -7.72 -39.06 -11.65
N LYS A 160 -8.56 -39.11 -10.62
CA LYS A 160 -9.40 -40.28 -10.31
C LYS A 160 -10.45 -40.53 -11.40
N HIS A 161 -11.04 -39.47 -11.94
CA HIS A 161 -11.99 -39.54 -13.05
C HIS A 161 -11.32 -40.08 -14.31
N ALA A 162 -10.20 -39.48 -14.75
CA ALA A 162 -9.45 -39.91 -15.93
C ALA A 162 -9.04 -41.39 -15.84
N LYS A 163 -8.59 -41.87 -14.67
CA LYS A 163 -8.28 -43.29 -14.45
C LYS A 163 -9.49 -44.21 -14.62
N ARG A 164 -10.70 -43.75 -14.24
CA ARG A 164 -11.94 -44.54 -14.30
C ARG A 164 -12.60 -44.52 -15.67
N THR A 165 -12.45 -43.42 -16.42
CA THR A 165 -13.14 -43.23 -17.71
C THR A 165 -12.24 -43.43 -18.92
N ALA A 166 -10.94 -43.66 -18.72
CA ALA A 166 -9.91 -43.71 -19.77
C ALA A 166 -9.89 -42.47 -20.69
N LEU A 167 -10.59 -41.40 -20.30
CA LEU A 167 -10.56 -40.12 -20.98
C LEU A 167 -9.26 -39.40 -20.62
N PRO A 168 -8.52 -38.86 -21.61
CA PRO A 168 -7.25 -38.20 -21.36
C PRO A 168 -7.41 -37.03 -20.41
N PHE A 169 -6.57 -37.01 -19.38
CA PHE A 169 -6.39 -35.85 -18.52
C PHE A 169 -5.58 -34.81 -19.30
N PRO A 170 -6.02 -33.54 -19.37
CA PRO A 170 -5.16 -32.49 -19.88
C PRO A 170 -4.05 -32.27 -18.85
N THR A 171 -2.90 -32.89 -19.09
CA THR A 171 -1.66 -32.61 -18.38
C THR A 171 -1.29 -31.15 -18.59
N GLU A 172 -0.69 -30.53 -17.57
CA GLU A 172 -0.27 -29.10 -17.53
C GLU A 172 0.62 -28.66 -18.71
N GLU A 173 1.04 -29.57 -19.60
CA GLU A 173 1.93 -29.33 -20.75
C GLU A 173 1.20 -29.23 -22.11
N GLY A 174 -0.14 -29.35 -22.14
CA GLY A 174 -0.93 -29.21 -23.37
C GLY A 174 -1.40 -27.76 -23.63
N PRO A 175 -1.36 -27.23 -24.88
CA PRO A 175 -1.64 -25.82 -25.17
C PRO A 175 -3.11 -25.38 -24.96
N LYS A 176 -3.98 -26.26 -24.46
CA LYS A 176 -5.42 -26.01 -24.25
C LYS A 176 -5.93 -26.68 -22.97
N GLY A 177 -5.23 -26.46 -21.85
CA GLY A 177 -5.73 -26.80 -20.52
C GLY A 177 -7.11 -26.18 -20.28
N LEU A 178 -8.05 -26.97 -19.77
CA LEU A 178 -9.48 -26.68 -19.62
C LEU A 178 -9.78 -25.23 -19.22
N ALA A 179 -10.49 -24.52 -20.09
CA ALA A 179 -11.16 -23.23 -19.82
C ALA A 179 -12.30 -23.33 -18.76
N LEU A 180 -12.43 -24.47 -18.05
CA LEU A 180 -13.50 -24.73 -17.09
C LEU A 180 -13.19 -24.26 -15.66
N LEU A 181 -11.93 -23.95 -15.36
CA LEU A 181 -11.60 -23.13 -14.20
C LEU A 181 -11.31 -21.74 -14.75
N PRO A 182 -11.98 -20.68 -14.29
CA PRO A 182 -11.56 -19.33 -14.61
C PRO A 182 -10.12 -19.19 -14.12
N ARG A 183 -9.16 -19.32 -15.03
CA ARG A 183 -7.80 -18.85 -14.81
C ARG A 183 -7.91 -17.33 -14.91
N ALA A 184 -8.53 -16.74 -13.90
CA ALA A 184 -8.47 -15.31 -13.71
C ALA A 184 -6.99 -14.97 -13.78
N SER A 185 -6.63 -13.99 -14.62
CA SER A 185 -5.25 -13.60 -14.88
C SER A 185 -4.48 -13.24 -13.60
N PHE A 186 -5.19 -13.09 -12.48
CA PHE A 186 -4.70 -12.95 -11.12
C PHE A 186 -5.54 -13.81 -10.16
N SER A 187 -4.91 -14.57 -9.27
CA SER A 187 -5.58 -15.32 -8.20
C SER A 187 -6.18 -14.33 -7.17
N LEU A 188 -7.26 -14.70 -6.47
CA LEU A 188 -7.85 -13.83 -5.44
C LEU A 188 -6.81 -13.36 -4.40
N PRO A 189 -5.95 -14.21 -3.80
CA PRO A 189 -4.87 -13.77 -2.91
C PRO A 189 -4.01 -12.67 -3.53
N ARG A 190 -3.66 -12.80 -4.81
CA ARG A 190 -2.86 -11.82 -5.53
C ARG A 190 -3.58 -10.47 -5.68
N ILE A 191 -4.87 -10.49 -5.99
CA ILE A 191 -5.70 -9.26 -6.03
C ILE A 191 -5.73 -8.58 -4.66
N LEU A 192 -5.89 -9.35 -3.58
CA LEU A 192 -5.92 -8.79 -2.22
C LEU A 192 -4.57 -8.21 -1.80
N VAL A 193 -3.46 -8.88 -2.14
CA VAL A 193 -2.09 -8.40 -1.88
C VAL A 193 -1.83 -7.10 -2.63
N GLN A 194 -2.20 -7.04 -3.92
CA GLN A 194 -2.06 -5.83 -4.72
C GLN A 194 -2.87 -4.67 -4.12
N ALA A 195 -4.12 -4.92 -3.73
CA ALA A 195 -4.97 -3.91 -3.09
C ALA A 195 -4.32 -3.36 -1.81
N VAL A 196 -3.72 -4.20 -0.97
CA VAL A 196 -2.97 -3.76 0.22
C VAL A 196 -1.82 -2.84 -0.15
N GLY A 197 -1.03 -3.23 -1.17
CA GLY A 197 0.10 -2.44 -1.66
C GLY A 197 -0.33 -1.06 -2.18
N GLU A 198 -1.33 -1.02 -3.05
CA GLU A 198 -1.84 0.20 -3.69
C GLU A 198 -2.57 1.12 -2.70
N THR A 199 -3.23 0.54 -1.70
CA THR A 199 -4.05 1.33 -0.76
C THR A 199 -3.24 1.83 0.42
N LEU A 200 -2.38 1.00 1.03
CA LEU A 200 -1.71 1.35 2.29
C LEU A 200 -0.34 1.99 2.13
N LEU A 201 0.46 1.54 1.16
CA LEU A 201 1.84 2.02 1.02
C LEU A 201 1.91 3.52 0.66
N PRO A 202 1.04 4.08 -0.21
CA PRO A 202 1.09 5.50 -0.54
C PRO A 202 0.63 6.44 0.58
N ILE A 203 0.00 5.93 1.64
CA ILE A 203 -0.57 6.76 2.73
C ILE A 203 0.52 7.41 3.57
N ILE A 204 1.65 6.73 3.76
CA ILE A 204 2.70 7.20 4.63
C ILE A 204 3.61 8.15 3.85
N PRO A 205 3.52 9.47 4.10
CA PRO A 205 4.16 10.45 3.23
C PRO A 205 5.68 10.31 3.33
N HIS A 206 6.43 9.95 2.28
CA HIS A 206 7.88 9.70 2.34
C HIS A 206 8.67 10.97 2.73
N VAL A 207 9.94 10.84 3.12
CA VAL A 207 10.81 12.02 3.37
C VAL A 207 10.87 12.91 2.12
N ASP A 208 10.76 12.28 0.94
CA ASP A 208 10.72 12.94 -0.36
C ASP A 208 9.51 13.86 -0.57
N ASP A 209 8.38 13.61 0.12
CA ASP A 209 7.21 14.48 0.07
C ASP A 209 7.44 15.83 0.77
N TYR A 210 8.57 15.93 1.49
CA TYR A 210 9.07 17.15 2.13
C TYR A 210 10.34 17.66 1.47
N SER A 211 10.84 17.01 0.42
CA SER A 211 12.02 17.45 -0.31
C SER A 211 11.69 18.62 -1.23
N CYS A 212 12.52 19.65 -1.20
CA CYS A 212 12.45 20.70 -2.19
C CYS A 212 12.94 20.18 -3.54
N LEU A 213 12.15 20.39 -4.60
CA LEU A 213 12.50 19.95 -5.96
C LEU A 213 13.74 20.64 -6.54
N ILE A 214 14.22 21.73 -5.94
CA ILE A 214 15.39 22.48 -6.40
C ILE A 214 16.65 22.01 -5.69
N CYS A 215 16.63 21.89 -4.36
CA CYS A 215 17.82 21.54 -3.60
C CYS A 215 17.87 20.08 -3.13
N THR A 216 16.88 19.27 -3.54
CA THR A 216 16.77 17.83 -3.27
C THR A 216 17.03 17.46 -1.80
N SER A 217 16.65 18.37 -0.90
CA SER A 217 16.82 18.27 0.53
C SER A 217 15.54 18.71 1.23
N ILE A 218 15.37 18.31 2.50
CA ILE A 218 14.16 18.63 3.28
C ILE A 218 13.91 20.13 3.25
N ALA A 219 12.73 20.52 2.79
CA ALA A 219 12.38 21.89 2.47
C ALA A 219 12.41 22.78 3.74
N PHE A 220 13.34 23.73 3.77
CA PHE A 220 13.46 24.70 4.85
C PHE A 220 12.54 25.90 4.59
N LYS A 221 11.56 26.12 5.49
CA LYS A 221 10.40 27.02 5.29
C LYS A 221 9.69 26.67 3.97
N PRO A 222 8.91 25.57 3.96
CA PRO A 222 8.33 25.07 2.72
C PRO A 222 7.25 26.01 2.18
N ILE A 223 7.34 26.34 0.90
CA ILE A 223 6.27 26.95 0.11
C ILE A 223 5.61 25.82 -0.69
N ARG A 224 4.34 25.51 -0.38
CA ARG A 224 3.52 24.59 -1.18
C ARG A 224 2.77 25.38 -2.24
N LEU A 225 2.98 25.04 -3.51
CA LEU A 225 2.18 25.55 -4.62
C LEU A 225 0.82 24.86 -4.67
N PHE A 226 -0.14 25.44 -5.39
CA PHE A 226 -1.47 24.85 -5.59
C PHE A 226 -1.42 23.46 -6.25
N CYS A 227 -0.37 23.20 -7.04
CA CYS A 227 -0.10 21.90 -7.67
C CYS A 227 0.56 20.89 -6.72
N GLY A 228 0.76 21.22 -5.44
CA GLY A 228 1.25 20.31 -4.41
C GLY A 228 2.78 20.25 -4.23
N HIS A 229 3.56 20.78 -5.18
CA HIS A 229 5.03 20.80 -5.12
C HIS A 229 5.58 21.69 -3.98
N LEU A 230 6.64 21.24 -3.29
CA LEU A 230 7.33 21.99 -2.25
C LEU A 230 8.65 22.61 -2.72
N PHE A 231 8.89 23.84 -2.26
CA PHE A 231 10.14 24.56 -2.45
C PHE A 231 10.64 25.21 -1.15
N CYS A 232 11.95 25.38 -0.97
CA CYS A 232 12.48 26.21 0.12
C CYS A 232 12.28 27.70 -0.21
N VAL A 233 11.97 28.52 0.79
CA VAL A 233 11.86 30.00 0.65
C VAL A 233 13.08 30.63 -0.03
N ARG A 234 14.29 30.14 0.24
CA ARG A 234 15.54 30.68 -0.35
C ARG A 234 15.61 30.53 -1.87
N TRP A 235 14.97 29.51 -2.44
CA TRP A 235 15.07 29.22 -3.87
C TRP A 235 13.90 29.79 -4.67
N VAL A 236 12.80 30.17 -4.03
CA VAL A 236 11.68 30.83 -4.71
C VAL A 236 12.06 32.21 -5.24
N SER A 237 12.91 32.98 -4.54
CA SER A 237 13.42 34.26 -5.06
C SER A 237 14.32 34.10 -6.29
N SER A 238 15.11 33.02 -6.33
CA SER A 238 15.93 32.68 -7.51
C SER A 238 15.07 32.15 -8.66
N PHE A 239 14.01 31.40 -8.36
CA PHE A 239 13.11 30.83 -9.37
C PHE A 239 12.21 31.89 -10.03
N VAL A 240 11.72 32.89 -9.28
CA VAL A 240 10.99 34.04 -9.87
C VAL A 240 11.88 34.85 -10.78
N HIS A 241 13.17 35.02 -10.44
CA HIS A 241 14.14 35.63 -11.35
C HIS A 241 14.40 34.76 -12.58
N LEU A 242 14.51 33.43 -12.43
CA LEU A 242 14.75 32.53 -13.55
C LEU A 242 13.54 32.40 -14.49
N THR A 243 12.31 32.41 -13.98
CA THR A 243 11.11 32.45 -14.84
C THR A 243 10.93 33.80 -15.50
N THR A 244 11.30 34.91 -14.86
CA THR A 244 11.33 36.22 -15.50
C THR A 244 12.38 36.28 -16.61
N ILE A 245 13.55 35.64 -16.41
CA ILE A 245 14.61 35.56 -17.42
C ILE A 245 14.23 34.58 -18.54
N LEU A 246 13.63 33.43 -18.25
CA LEU A 246 13.15 32.47 -19.26
C LEU A 246 11.96 33.04 -20.07
N ASP A 247 11.06 33.80 -19.46
CA ASP A 247 9.96 34.47 -20.16
C ASP A 247 10.46 35.67 -21.00
N GLN A 248 11.62 36.25 -20.65
CA GLN A 248 12.33 37.23 -21.51
C GLN A 248 13.16 36.58 -22.63
N VAL A 249 13.63 35.35 -22.48
CA VAL A 249 14.41 34.63 -23.50
C VAL A 249 13.51 33.89 -24.51
N VAL A 250 12.29 33.47 -24.12
CA VAL A 250 11.33 32.79 -25.01
C VAL A 250 10.46 33.77 -25.82
N ARG A 251 10.45 35.07 -25.48
CA ARG A 251 9.89 36.12 -26.34
C ARG A 251 10.93 36.72 -27.29
N LEU A 252 11.51 35.87 -28.14
CA LEU A 252 12.06 36.35 -29.41
C LEU A 252 10.87 36.48 -30.39
N PRO A 253 10.59 37.67 -30.95
CA PRO A 253 9.58 37.80 -31.99
C PRO A 253 10.07 37.06 -33.24
N ALA A 254 9.21 36.19 -33.77
CA ALA A 254 9.33 35.75 -35.15
C ALA A 254 9.04 36.95 -36.05
N ALA A 255 10.09 37.54 -36.60
CA ALA A 255 10.09 38.37 -37.82
C ALA A 255 11.49 38.35 -38.43
#